data_AF-A0A0Q7TFZ8-F1
#
_entry.id   AF-A0A0Q7TFZ8-F1
#
_cell.length_a   1.000
_cell.length_b   1.000
_cell.length_c   1.000
_cell.angle_alpha   90.00
_cell.angle_beta   90.00
_cell.angle_gamma   90.00
#
_symmetry.space_group_name_H-M   'P 1'
#
loop_
_entity.id
_entity.type
_entity.pdbx_description
1 polymer ?
#
loop_
_entity_poly.entity_id
_entity_poly.type
_entity_poly.pdbx_seq_one_letter_code
_entity_poly.pdbx_strand_id
1 'polypeptide(L)' 'MSSEAHDLAEWCQRQRAEALRQIDLFGAGGVKAVLQMPDGSTQEITSSVVTHQTENAAMFERIASALTAA' A
#
# COMPACT_ATOMS: atom_id res chain seq x y z
N MET A 1 -5.64 4.07 -25.40
CA MET A 1 -5.03 4.67 -24.19
C MET A 1 -3.97 5.69 -24.59
N SER A 2 -3.99 6.89 -23.99
CA SER A 2 -2.84 7.81 -24.05
C SER A 2 -1.63 7.18 -23.36
N SER A 3 -0.41 7.58 -23.73
CA SER A 3 0.79 7.08 -23.03
C SER A 3 0.72 7.36 -21.53
N GLU A 4 0.19 8.52 -21.15
CA GLU A 4 0.02 8.91 -19.74
C GLU A 4 -0.94 7.98 -18.97
N ALA A 5 -2.06 7.56 -19.59
CA ALA A 5 -2.99 6.63 -18.94
C ALA A 5 -2.37 5.24 -18.75
N HIS A 6 -1.54 4.81 -19.72
CA HIS A 6 -0.79 3.56 -19.61
C HIS A 6 0.27 3.63 -18.52
N ASP A 7 1.10 4.68 -18.51
CA ASP A 7 2.15 4.90 -17.51
C ASP A 7 1.57 4.99 -16.10
N LEU A 8 0.41 5.64 -15.96
CA LEU A 8 -0.30 5.73 -14.67
C LEU A 8 -0.84 4.37 -14.23
N ALA A 9 -1.40 3.58 -15.14
CA ALA A 9 -1.88 2.23 -14.82
C ALA A 9 -0.72 1.32 -14.35
N GLU A 10 0.42 1.36 -15.03
CA GLU A 10 1.62 0.63 -14.60
C GLU A 10 2.13 1.09 -13.24
N TRP A 11 2.13 2.41 -13.01
CA TRP A 11 2.50 2.95 -11.70
C TRP A 11 1.56 2.47 -10.60
N CYS A 12 0.23 2.49 -10.81
CA CYS A 12 -0.75 1.97 -9.85
C CYS A 12 -0.51 0.48 -9.55
N GLN A 13 -0.21 -0.34 -10.56
CA GLN A 13 0.10 -1.76 -10.35
C GLN A 13 1.35 -1.96 -9.47
N ARG A 14 2.40 -1.15 -9.67
CA ARG A 14 3.59 -1.17 -8.81
C ARG A 14 3.28 -0.75 -7.37
N GLN A 15 2.46 0.28 -7.18
CA GLN A 15 2.05 0.69 -5.83
C GLN A 15 1.21 -0.38 -5.12
N ARG A 16 0.32 -1.05 -5.85
CA ARG A 16 -0.43 -2.20 -5.33
C ARG A 16 0.49 -3.33 -4.91
N ALA A 17 1.48 -3.68 -5.74
CA ALA A 17 2.43 -4.74 -5.43
C ALA A 17 3.24 -4.43 -4.16
N GLU A 18 3.67 -3.18 -3.98
CA GLU A 18 4.37 -2.75 -2.77
C GLU A 18 3.45 -2.79 -1.53
N ALA A 19 2.20 -2.35 -1.65
CA ALA A 19 1.23 -2.44 -0.55
C ALA A 19 1.02 -3.91 -0.12
N LEU A 20 0.89 -4.84 -1.07
CA LEU A 20 0.79 -6.28 -0.78
C LEU A 20 2.05 -6.83 -0.11
N ARG A 21 3.25 -6.41 -0.56
CA ARG A 21 4.52 -6.79 0.08
C ARG A 21 4.57 -6.30 1.53
N GLN A 22 4.10 -5.10 1.81
CA GLN A 22 4.05 -4.56 3.17
C GLN A 22 3.02 -5.28 4.05
N ILE A 23 1.85 -5.65 3.51
CA ILE A 23 0.88 -6.49 4.23
C ILE A 23 1.52 -7.80 4.65
N ASP A 24 2.25 -8.47 3.76
CA ASP A 24 2.94 -9.72 4.09
C ASP A 24 4.00 -9.51 5.18
N LEU A 25 4.87 -8.50 4.99
CA LEU A 25 5.95 -8.17 5.91
C LEU A 25 5.47 -7.87 7.33
N PHE A 26 4.47 -7.00 7.46
CA PHE A 26 3.90 -6.55 8.73
C PHE A 26 2.80 -7.48 9.28
N GLY A 27 2.26 -8.38 8.45
CA GLY A 27 1.31 -9.41 8.85
C GLY A 27 2.01 -10.69 9.29
N ALA A 28 2.14 -11.65 8.37
CA ALA A 28 2.72 -12.97 8.66
C ALA A 28 4.25 -12.95 8.75
N GLY A 29 4.92 -11.96 8.15
CA GLY A 29 6.38 -11.82 8.09
C GLY A 29 7.04 -11.44 9.41
N GLY A 30 6.27 -11.12 10.45
CA GLY A 30 6.76 -10.91 11.81
C GLY A 30 7.45 -9.56 12.06
N VAL A 31 7.42 -8.63 11.09
CA VAL A 31 7.94 -7.28 11.28
C VAL A 31 6.94 -6.43 12.06
N LYS A 32 7.44 -5.68 13.05
CA LYS A 32 6.63 -4.73 13.81
C LYS A 32 6.87 -3.31 13.35
N ALA A 33 5.80 -2.55 13.18
CA ALA A 33 5.84 -1.11 12.99
C ALA A 33 5.65 -0.42 14.34
N VAL A 34 6.56 0.50 14.66
CA VAL A 34 6.54 1.27 15.91
C VAL A 34 6.70 2.74 15.58
N LEU A 35 5.77 3.58 16.07
CA LEU A 35 5.96 5.03 16.09
C LEU A 35 6.72 5.42 17.35
N GLN A 36 7.76 6.22 17.19
CA GLN A 36 8.38 6.92 18.30
C GLN A 36 7.73 8.30 18.45
N MET A 37 7.22 8.57 19.64
CA MET A 37 6.56 9.82 19.97
C MET A 37 7.58 10.88 20.41
N PRO A 38 7.25 12.19 20.33
CA PRO A 38 8.17 13.25 20.74
C PRO A 38 8.56 13.21 22.23
N ASP A 39 7.73 12.60 23.09
CA ASP A 39 8.00 12.40 24.51
C ASP A 39 8.91 11.18 24.79
N GLY A 40 9.37 10.50 23.74
CA GLY A 40 10.22 9.31 23.81
C GLY A 40 9.47 8.00 24.01
N SER A 41 8.15 8.03 24.19
CA SER A 41 7.34 6.80 24.22
C SER A 41 7.24 6.15 22.84
N THR A 42 6.84 4.88 22.82
CA THR A 42 6.64 4.12 21.58
C THR A 42 5.22 3.58 21.50
N GLN A 43 4.68 3.60 20.27
CA GLN A 43 3.38 3.02 19.98
C GLN A 43 3.53 1.94 18.90
N GLU A 44 3.06 0.74 19.22
CA GLU A 44 2.94 -0.36 18.26
C GLU A 44 1.77 -0.07 17.31
N ILE A 45 2.03 -0.03 16.00
CA ILE A 45 1.05 0.36 14.98
C ILE A 45 0.94 -0.62 13.81
N THR A 46 1.48 -1.83 13.94
CA THR A 46 1.53 -2.85 12.89
C THR A 46 0.15 -3.15 12.33
N SER A 47 -0.86 -3.29 13.20
CA SER A 47 -2.25 -3.51 12.78
C SER A 47 -2.79 -2.35 11.93
N SER A 48 -2.49 -1.11 12.31
CA SER A 48 -2.84 0.09 11.54
C SER A 48 -2.12 0.13 10.20
N VAL A 49 -0.84 -0.24 10.14
CA VAL A 49 -0.09 -0.35 8.87
C VAL A 49 -0.75 -1.36 7.95
N VAL A 50 -1.04 -2.57 8.43
CA VAL A 50 -1.67 -3.62 7.61
C VAL A 50 -3.03 -3.19 7.09
N THR A 51 -3.84 -2.54 7.94
CA THR A 51 -5.15 -2.00 7.55
C THR A 51 -5.00 -0.98 6.42
N HIS A 52 -4.11 0.00 6.60
CA HIS A 52 -3.88 1.04 5.60
C HIS A 52 -3.35 0.49 4.27
N GLN A 53 -2.43 -0.48 4.31
CA GLN A 53 -1.92 -1.10 3.08
C GLN A 53 -2.98 -1.95 2.37
N THR A 54 -3.91 -2.56 3.10
CA THR A 54 -5.06 -3.26 2.52
C THR A 54 -5.96 -2.30 1.74
N GLU A 55 -6.24 -1.13 2.32
CA GLU A 55 -7.01 -0.06 1.65
C GLU A 55 -6.30 0.45 0.39
N ASN A 56 -4.98 0.68 0.48
CA ASN A 56 -4.17 1.13 -0.65
C ASN A 56 -4.16 0.10 -1.79
N ALA A 57 -3.96 -1.18 -1.48
CA ALA A 57 -3.96 -2.25 -2.48
C ALA A 57 -5.29 -2.28 -3.26
N ALA A 58 -6.43 -2.19 -2.54
CA ALA A 58 -7.75 -2.15 -3.15
C ALA A 58 -7.99 -0.88 -4.00
N MET A 59 -7.53 0.29 -3.53
CA MET A 59 -7.66 1.55 -4.27
C MET A 59 -6.86 1.51 -5.57
N PHE A 60 -5.58 1.11 -5.52
CA PHE A 60 -4.73 1.05 -6.71
C PHE A 60 -5.22 0.03 -7.74
N GLU A 61 -5.79 -1.09 -7.28
CA GLU A 61 -6.45 -2.06 -8.16
C GLU A 61 -7.63 -1.43 -8.92
N ARG A 62 -8.49 -0.69 -8.21
CA ARG A 62 -9.64 0.00 -8.80
C ARG A 62 -9.21 1.04 -9.83
N ILE A 63 -8.19 1.85 -9.51
CA ILE A 63 -7.70 2.90 -10.42
C ILE A 63 -7.06 2.26 -11.66
N ALA A 64 -6.19 1.27 -11.49
CA ALA A 64 -5.55 0.60 -12.62
C ALA A 64 -6.60 -0.05 -13.55
N SER A 65 -7.63 -0.68 -12.98
CA SER A 65 -8.73 -1.27 -13.75
C SER A 65 -9.54 -0.22 -14.52
N ALA A 66 -9.79 0.94 -13.93
CA ALA A 66 -10.50 2.04 -14.59
C ALA A 66 -9.68 2.63 -15.75
N LEU A 67 -8.35 2.71 -15.62
CA LEU A 67 -7.45 3.25 -16.64
C LEU A 67 -7.25 2.30 -17.83
N THR A 68 -7.35 0.99 -17.63
CA THR A 68 -7.18 -0.01 -18.69
C THR A 68 -8.48 -0.34 -19.43
N ALA A 69 -9.64 -0.05 -18.82
CA ALA A 69 -10.95 -0.23 -19.44
C ALA A 69 -11.36 0.92 -20.38
N ALA A 70 -10.59 2.02 -20.42
CA ALA A 70 -10.85 3.24 -21.19
C ALA A 70 -9.99 3.33 -22.47
#